data_AF-F6FPE9-F1
#
_entry.id   AF-F6FPE9-F1
#
_cell.length_a   1.000
_cell.length_b   1.000
_cell.length_c   1.000
_cell.angle_alpha   90.00
_cell.angle_beta   90.00
_cell.angle_gamma   90.00
#
_symmetry.space_group_name_H-M   'P 1'
#
loop_
_entity.id
_entity.type
_entity.pdbx_description
1 polymer ?
#
loop_
_entity_poly.entity_id
_entity_poly.type
_entity_poly.pdbx_seq_one_letter_code
_entity_poly.pdbx_strand_id
1 'polypeptide(L)'
;MSTPFLAELLEVPPYDRLTGIRLSRPEPAYTDAGGALTLDLLSLPEDHEADVDGSLVDRFLPYGLGGFHGRADDGSEWIVIAQYGPPKDQGFGAVRSTQPWGRREASAPEPGLETRWSLARALRLAGVPRFPRATVALDRRSLVEPFPDPDVVADWSVDQLYRALLAELCGMPLDVIVQLTPLGCGFPNDAHECQGDVTRDVFSRWSAPRA
;
A
#
# COMPACT_ATOMS: atom_id res chain seq x y z
N MET A 1 -6.76 -11.47 -17.97
CA MET A 1 -5.79 -10.77 -17.11
C MET A 1 -6.25 -10.99 -15.70
N SER A 2 -5.38 -11.48 -14.81
CA SER A 2 -5.71 -11.62 -13.39
C SER A 2 -5.95 -10.25 -12.78
N THR A 3 -6.87 -10.14 -11.82
CA THR A 3 -7.00 -8.91 -11.02
C THR A 3 -5.72 -8.74 -10.17
N PRO A 4 -5.13 -7.55 -10.08
CA PRO A 4 -3.99 -7.31 -9.20
C PRO A 4 -4.32 -7.62 -7.74
N PHE A 5 -3.36 -8.17 -7.00
CA PHE A 5 -3.59 -8.67 -5.64
C PHE A 5 -4.15 -7.59 -4.69
N LEU A 6 -3.57 -6.38 -4.71
CA LEU A 6 -4.03 -5.28 -3.85
C LEU A 6 -5.44 -4.79 -4.19
N ALA A 7 -5.83 -4.85 -5.47
CA ALA A 7 -7.17 -4.45 -5.89
C ALA A 7 -8.23 -5.45 -5.41
N GLU A 8 -7.92 -6.76 -5.51
CA GLU A 8 -8.76 -7.83 -4.98
C GLU A 8 -8.88 -7.74 -3.45
N LEU A 9 -7.76 -7.58 -2.76
CA LEU A 9 -7.68 -7.55 -1.30
C LEU A 9 -8.47 -6.40 -0.66
N LEU A 10 -8.43 -5.23 -1.29
CA LEU A 10 -9.12 -4.03 -0.79
C LEU A 10 -10.55 -3.90 -1.31
N GLU A 11 -11.01 -4.87 -2.11
CA GLU A 11 -12.29 -4.84 -2.80
C GLU A 11 -12.51 -3.51 -3.55
N VAL A 12 -11.45 -2.98 -4.17
CA VAL A 12 -11.53 -1.74 -4.95
C VAL A 12 -12.48 -2.01 -6.12
N PRO A 13 -13.57 -1.22 -6.28
CA PRO A 13 -14.53 -1.45 -7.34
C PRO A 13 -13.85 -1.47 -8.72
N PRO A 14 -14.29 -2.35 -9.65
CA PRO A 14 -13.58 -2.62 -10.91
C PRO A 14 -13.53 -1.42 -11.88
N TYR A 15 -14.30 -0.37 -11.62
CA TYR A 15 -14.33 0.85 -12.43
C TYR A 15 -13.60 2.04 -11.78
N ASP A 16 -13.17 1.88 -10.52
CA ASP A 16 -12.36 2.88 -9.84
C ASP A 16 -11.01 3.02 -10.54
N ARG A 17 -10.64 4.26 -10.84
CA ARG A 17 -9.41 4.55 -11.54
C ARG A 17 -8.33 4.93 -10.53
N LEU A 18 -7.23 4.19 -10.53
CA LEU A 18 -5.99 4.61 -9.88
C LEU A 18 -5.49 5.91 -10.53
N THR A 19 -5.29 6.97 -9.75
CA THR A 19 -4.86 8.29 -10.24
C THR A 19 -3.54 8.77 -9.66
N GLY A 20 -3.09 8.20 -8.54
CA GLY A 20 -1.76 8.51 -8.03
C GLY A 20 -1.19 7.49 -7.06
N ILE A 21 0.14 7.52 -6.93
CA ILE A 21 0.93 6.70 -6.01
C ILE A 21 1.83 7.65 -5.22
N ARG A 22 1.90 7.41 -3.92
CA ARG A 22 2.77 8.14 -3.00
C ARG A 22 3.67 7.15 -2.31
N LEU A 23 4.97 7.42 -2.34
CA LEU A 23 5.94 6.59 -1.64
C LEU A 23 6.60 7.46 -0.58
N SER A 24 6.41 7.08 0.67
CA SER A 24 7.19 7.65 1.74
C SER A 24 8.59 7.02 1.70
N ARG A 25 9.62 7.77 2.12
CA ARG A 25 10.92 7.16 2.40
C ARG A 25 10.81 6.51 3.78
N PRO A 26 10.82 5.16 3.89
CA PRO A 26 10.98 4.58 5.22
C PRO A 26 12.36 4.98 5.77
N GLU A 27 12.42 5.53 6.97
CA GLU A 27 13.60 5.45 7.83
C GLU A 27 13.74 4.00 8.34
N PRO A 28 14.95 3.54 8.74
CA PRO A 28 15.49 2.27 8.25
C PRO A 28 14.70 1.03 8.67
N ALA A 29 14.56 0.16 7.67
CA ALA A 29 14.43 -1.29 7.71
C ALA A 29 13.80 -1.85 8.99
N TYR A 30 12.48 -1.96 8.99
CA TYR A 30 11.86 -2.97 9.82
C TYR A 30 12.32 -4.34 9.32
N THR A 31 13.38 -4.86 9.93
CA THR A 31 13.90 -6.20 9.70
C THR A 31 12.93 -7.18 10.33
N ASP A 32 11.88 -7.54 9.60
CA ASP A 32 11.11 -8.78 9.68
C ASP A 32 10.70 -9.29 11.09
N ALA A 33 10.60 -8.39 12.07
CA ALA A 33 10.44 -8.74 13.49
C ALA A 33 8.98 -9.08 13.84
N GLY A 34 8.25 -9.73 12.92
CA GLY A 34 6.84 -10.10 13.08
C GLY A 34 5.85 -8.94 12.92
N GLY A 35 6.27 -7.81 12.36
CA GLY A 35 5.36 -6.68 12.07
C GLY A 35 4.37 -6.99 10.95
N ALA A 36 3.35 -6.15 10.82
CA ALA A 36 2.31 -6.28 9.79
C ALA A 36 2.20 -5.00 8.95
N LEU A 37 2.03 -5.18 7.64
CA LEU A 37 1.60 -4.11 6.74
C LEU A 37 0.11 -3.90 6.95
N THR A 38 -0.29 -2.68 7.34
CA THR A 38 -1.68 -2.25 7.40
C THR A 38 -1.98 -1.38 6.20
N LEU A 39 -3.10 -1.68 5.52
CA LEU A 39 -3.66 -0.90 4.43
C LEU A 39 -5.02 -0.37 4.87
N ASP A 40 -5.14 0.94 5.00
CA ASP A 40 -6.39 1.62 5.37
C ASP A 40 -6.96 2.32 4.13
N LEU A 41 -8.13 1.86 3.67
CA LEU A 41 -8.88 2.47 2.57
C LEU A 41 -9.88 3.47 3.14
N LEU A 42 -9.81 4.72 2.68
CA LEU A 42 -10.72 5.80 3.05
C LEU A 42 -11.39 6.36 1.80
N SER A 43 -12.70 6.56 1.88
CA SER A 43 -13.43 7.43 0.95
C SER A 43 -13.35 8.86 1.44
N LEU A 44 -13.13 9.80 0.52
CA LEU A 44 -13.02 11.22 0.82
C LEU A 44 -14.34 11.94 0.52
N PRO A 45 -14.73 12.93 1.35
CA PRO A 45 -15.83 13.84 1.02
C PRO A 45 -15.52 14.71 -0.20
N GLU A 46 -16.54 15.40 -0.73
CA GLU A 46 -16.43 16.19 -1.97
C GLU A 46 -15.48 17.40 -1.88
N ASP A 47 -15.19 17.90 -0.68
CA ASP A 47 -14.29 19.03 -0.43
C ASP A 47 -12.83 18.62 -0.15
N HIS A 48 -12.54 17.33 -0.33
CA HIS A 48 -11.24 16.73 -0.11
C HIS A 48 -10.60 16.28 -1.43
N GLU A 49 -9.27 16.38 -1.49
CA GLU A 49 -8.48 15.98 -2.67
C GLU A 49 -7.48 14.90 -2.26
N ALA A 50 -7.59 13.72 -2.86
CA ALA A 50 -6.86 12.52 -2.49
C ALA A 50 -5.33 12.70 -2.50
N ASP A 51 -4.81 13.40 -3.50
CA ASP A 51 -3.38 13.66 -3.61
C ASP A 51 -2.89 14.57 -2.47
N VAL A 52 -3.61 15.65 -2.22
CA VAL A 52 -3.29 16.66 -1.19
C VAL A 52 -3.41 16.05 0.20
N ASP A 53 -4.57 15.49 0.52
CA ASP A 53 -4.87 14.99 1.85
C ASP A 53 -3.99 13.83 2.23
N GLY A 54 -3.81 12.87 1.33
CA GLY A 54 -2.98 11.74 1.68
C GLY A 54 -1.50 12.09 1.72
N SER A 55 -1.00 13.05 0.93
CA SER A 55 0.35 13.60 1.09
C SER A 55 0.52 14.30 2.45
N LEU A 56 -0.51 14.98 2.94
CA LEU A 56 -0.52 15.61 4.25
C LEU A 56 -0.55 14.57 5.38
N VAL A 57 -1.37 13.53 5.23
CA VAL A 57 -1.43 12.42 6.18
C VAL A 57 -0.08 11.71 6.26
N ASP A 58 0.54 11.37 5.13
CA ASP A 58 1.83 10.68 5.06
C ASP A 58 2.94 11.40 5.85
N ARG A 59 2.92 12.74 5.90
CA ARG A 59 3.88 13.54 6.69
C ARG A 59 3.77 13.36 8.21
N PHE A 60 2.64 12.86 8.69
CA PHE A 60 2.40 12.63 10.12
C PHE A 60 2.46 11.14 10.50
N LEU A 61 2.78 10.24 9.57
CA LEU A 61 2.84 8.80 9.81
C LEU A 61 4.28 8.33 10.10
N PRO A 62 4.63 8.03 11.36
CA PRO A 62 5.95 7.50 11.70
C PRO A 62 6.22 6.10 11.13
N TYR A 63 5.16 5.37 10.76
CA TYR A 63 5.21 4.03 10.18
C TYR A 63 4.83 4.01 8.69
N GLY A 64 4.71 5.17 8.05
CA GLY A 64 4.16 5.28 6.69
C GLY A 64 5.10 4.73 5.62
N LEU A 65 4.59 3.82 4.79
CA LEU A 65 5.24 3.41 3.53
C LEU A 65 4.75 4.26 2.34
N GLY A 66 3.76 5.12 2.58
CA GLY A 66 3.06 5.91 1.57
C GLY A 66 1.68 5.30 1.31
N GLY A 67 1.30 5.23 0.05
CA GLY A 67 -0.03 4.78 -0.32
C GLY A 67 -0.31 5.00 -1.79
N PHE A 68 -1.58 4.88 -2.14
CA PHE A 68 -2.06 5.15 -3.48
C PHE A 68 -3.50 5.62 -3.41
N HIS A 69 -3.97 6.23 -4.47
CA HIS A 69 -5.27 6.87 -4.47
C HIS A 69 -5.90 6.86 -5.85
N GLY A 70 -7.20 7.07 -5.86
CA GLY A 70 -7.97 7.00 -7.07
C GLY A 70 -9.30 7.71 -6.96
N ARG A 71 -10.08 7.54 -8.02
CA ARG A 71 -11.38 8.13 -8.19
C ARG A 71 -12.40 7.05 -8.52
N ALA A 72 -13.51 7.04 -7.81
CA ALA A 72 -14.64 6.18 -8.08
C ALA A 72 -15.46 6.69 -9.27
N ASP A 73 -16.34 5.85 -9.79
CA ASP A 73 -17.23 6.15 -10.92
C ASP A 73 -18.15 7.35 -10.69
N ASP A 74 -18.60 7.53 -9.45
CA ASP A 74 -19.44 8.67 -9.05
C ASP A 74 -18.65 9.99 -8.95
N GLY A 75 -17.33 9.93 -9.20
CA GLY A 75 -16.43 11.06 -9.14
C GLY A 75 -15.88 11.34 -7.74
N SER A 76 -16.28 10.58 -6.70
CA SER A 76 -15.68 10.67 -5.37
C SER A 76 -14.23 10.15 -5.38
N GLU A 77 -13.41 10.64 -4.46
CA GLU A 77 -12.02 10.22 -4.35
C GLU A 77 -11.82 9.27 -3.18
N TRP A 78 -10.80 8.43 -3.28
CA TRP A 78 -10.41 7.50 -2.23
C TRP A 78 -8.90 7.47 -2.09
N ILE A 79 -8.45 7.19 -0.87
CA ILE A 79 -7.04 7.03 -0.53
C ILE A 79 -6.82 5.70 0.18
N VAL A 80 -5.73 5.04 -0.16
CA VAL A 80 -5.18 3.92 0.59
C VAL A 80 -3.92 4.41 1.29
N ILE A 81 -3.85 4.22 2.59
CA ILE A 81 -2.69 4.54 3.42
C ILE A 81 -2.03 3.23 3.83
N ALA A 82 -0.73 3.10 3.57
CA ALA A 82 0.06 1.94 3.91
C ALA A 82 1.00 2.25 5.08
N GLN A 83 0.93 1.42 6.12
CA GLN A 83 1.81 1.51 7.28
C GLN A 83 2.40 0.16 7.64
N TYR A 84 3.69 0.11 7.96
CA TYR A 84 4.29 -1.09 8.53
C TYR A 84 4.73 -0.84 9.96
N GLY A 85 4.16 -1.58 10.91
CA GLY A 85 4.41 -1.39 12.33
C GLY A 85 4.63 -2.70 13.11
N PRO A 86 5.05 -2.58 14.37
CA PRO A 86 5.39 -3.73 15.21
C PRO A 86 4.17 -4.64 15.49
N PRO A 87 4.42 -5.92 15.83
CA PRO A 87 3.34 -6.85 16.17
C PRO A 87 2.53 -6.39 17.40
N LYS A 88 1.30 -6.92 17.48
CA LYS A 88 0.31 -6.60 18.51
C LYS A 88 0.80 -6.81 19.95
N ASP A 89 1.71 -7.76 20.17
CA ASP A 89 2.20 -8.15 21.50
C ASP A 89 3.23 -7.18 22.10
N GLN A 90 3.65 -6.15 21.36
CA GLN A 90 4.52 -5.08 21.85
C GLN A 90 3.78 -3.78 22.23
N GLY A 91 2.44 -3.70 22.11
CA GLY A 91 1.64 -2.48 22.36
C GLY A 91 0.54 -2.60 23.42
N PHE A 92 0.41 -1.60 24.30
CA PHE A 92 -0.54 -1.50 25.42
C PHE A 92 -2.04 -1.57 25.03
N GLY A 93 -2.76 -2.60 25.51
CA GLY A 93 -4.19 -2.52 25.83
C GLY A 93 -5.19 -2.76 24.68
N ALA A 94 -5.88 -3.90 24.71
CA ALA A 94 -6.92 -4.27 23.76
C ALA A 94 -8.08 -3.27 23.70
N VAL A 95 -8.40 -2.77 22.50
CA VAL A 95 -9.69 -2.15 22.18
C VAL A 95 -10.42 -3.07 21.20
N ARG A 96 -11.64 -3.47 21.57
CA ARG A 96 -12.57 -4.19 20.70
C ARG A 96 -12.89 -3.34 19.47
N SER A 97 -12.59 -3.85 18.28
CA SER A 97 -13.16 -3.34 17.03
C SER A 97 -14.68 -3.49 17.08
N THR A 98 -15.39 -2.37 16.92
CA THR A 98 -16.80 -2.34 16.56
C THR A 98 -16.90 -2.01 15.08
N GLN A 99 -16.82 -3.01 14.20
CA GLN A 99 -17.46 -2.94 12.88
C GLN A 99 -18.15 -4.27 12.54
N PRO A 100 -19.36 -4.22 11.96
CA PRO A 100 -20.06 -5.36 11.41
C PRO A 100 -19.69 -5.53 9.92
N TRP A 101 -19.66 -6.79 9.45
CA TRP A 101 -19.51 -7.24 8.05
C TRP A 101 -18.07 -7.39 7.52
N GLY A 102 -17.78 -8.58 6.99
CA GLY A 102 -16.47 -9.00 6.44
C GLY A 102 -15.95 -10.26 7.15
N ARG A 103 -15.70 -11.33 6.39
CA ARG A 103 -15.36 -12.67 6.88
C ARG A 103 -14.04 -12.63 7.67
N ARG A 104 -14.10 -12.55 9.00
CA ARG A 104 -12.94 -12.71 9.89
C ARG A 104 -12.38 -14.12 9.72
N GLU A 105 -11.28 -14.27 9.00
CA GLU A 105 -10.42 -15.43 9.20
C GLU A 105 -9.80 -15.30 10.59
N ALA A 106 -9.94 -16.33 11.42
CA ALA A 106 -9.47 -16.35 12.80
C ALA A 106 -7.94 -16.19 12.95
N SER A 107 -7.23 -16.09 11.82
CA SER A 107 -5.78 -16.12 11.66
C SER A 107 -5.19 -14.80 11.13
N ALA A 108 -6.02 -13.83 10.73
CA ALA A 108 -5.52 -12.59 10.16
C ALA A 108 -4.74 -11.78 11.22
N PRO A 109 -3.56 -11.23 10.89
CA PRO A 109 -2.83 -10.36 11.81
C PRO A 109 -3.71 -9.16 12.17
N GLU A 110 -3.71 -8.74 13.44
CA GLU A 110 -4.39 -7.51 13.84
C GLU A 110 -3.38 -6.36 13.75
N PRO A 111 -3.75 -5.22 13.13
CA PRO A 111 -2.91 -4.02 13.14
C PRO A 111 -2.43 -3.68 14.55
N GLY A 112 -1.15 -3.36 14.69
CA GLY A 112 -0.59 -2.88 15.96
C GLY A 112 -1.34 -1.65 16.46
N LEU A 113 -1.49 -1.50 17.78
CA LEU A 113 -2.19 -0.34 18.36
C LEU A 113 -1.51 0.99 17.99
N GLU A 114 -0.18 0.95 17.81
CA GLU A 114 0.62 2.11 17.41
C GLU A 114 0.27 2.60 16.00
N THR A 115 0.12 1.71 15.02
CA THR A 115 -0.25 2.11 13.65
C THR A 115 -1.63 2.76 13.64
N ARG A 116 -2.61 2.13 14.30
CA ARG A 116 -3.97 2.69 14.44
C ARG A 116 -4.00 4.07 15.09
N TRP A 117 -3.28 4.27 16.19
CA TRP A 117 -3.22 5.58 16.87
C TRP A 117 -2.47 6.63 16.04
N SER A 118 -1.40 6.23 15.37
CA SER A 118 -0.66 7.12 14.48
C SER A 118 -1.52 7.60 13.32
N LEU A 119 -2.30 6.71 12.70
CA LEU A 119 -3.26 7.05 11.66
C LEU A 119 -4.35 7.99 12.17
N ALA A 120 -5.00 7.64 13.28
CA ALA A 120 -6.07 8.46 13.85
C ALA A 120 -5.60 9.88 14.21
N ARG A 121 -4.33 10.01 14.62
CA ARG A 121 -3.67 11.30 14.86
C ARG A 121 -3.37 12.03 13.55
N ALA A 122 -2.79 11.34 12.56
CA ALA A 122 -2.46 11.92 11.26
C ALA A 122 -3.71 12.44 10.53
N LEU A 123 -4.78 11.65 10.45
CA LEU A 123 -6.07 12.06 9.89
C LEU A 123 -6.62 13.31 10.60
N ARG A 124 -6.54 13.35 11.94
CA ARG A 124 -6.98 14.52 12.71
C ARG A 124 -6.17 15.77 12.37
N LEU A 125 -4.85 15.64 12.22
CA LEU A 125 -3.97 16.76 11.90
C LEU A 125 -4.14 17.23 10.45
N ALA A 126 -4.46 16.30 9.55
CA ALA A 126 -4.74 16.59 8.15
C ALA A 126 -6.16 17.13 7.92
N GLY A 127 -7.04 17.10 8.92
CA GLY A 127 -8.43 17.51 8.76
C GLY A 127 -9.30 16.51 8.00
N VAL A 128 -8.79 15.30 7.71
CA VAL A 128 -9.51 14.26 6.99
C VAL A 128 -10.52 13.57 7.93
N PRO A 129 -11.82 13.55 7.61
CA PRO A 129 -12.83 12.95 8.46
C PRO A 129 -12.58 11.45 8.66
N ARG A 130 -12.87 11.00 9.89
CA ARG A 130 -12.46 9.68 10.38
C ARG A 130 -13.46 8.61 9.95
N PHE A 131 -12.96 7.57 9.28
CA PHE A 131 -13.06 6.14 9.57
C PHE A 131 -12.70 5.40 8.27
N PRO A 132 -11.67 4.53 8.26
CA PRO A 132 -11.42 3.68 7.10
C PRO A 132 -12.69 2.90 6.75
N ARG A 133 -13.03 2.89 5.46
CA ARG A 133 -14.07 2.01 4.91
C ARG A 133 -13.63 0.55 5.02
N ALA A 134 -12.33 0.30 4.87
CA ALA A 134 -11.72 -1.00 5.08
C ALA A 134 -10.33 -0.84 5.68
N THR A 135 -9.95 -1.78 6.53
CA THR A 135 -8.57 -1.93 7.04
C THR A 135 -8.17 -3.38 6.82
N VAL A 136 -7.05 -3.58 6.13
CA VAL A 136 -6.46 -4.89 5.92
C VAL A 136 -5.09 -4.93 6.58
N ALA A 137 -4.76 -6.05 7.22
CA ALA A 137 -3.43 -6.29 7.75
C ALA A 137 -2.85 -7.55 7.12
N LEU A 138 -1.60 -7.45 6.67
CA LEU A 138 -0.85 -8.50 6.00
C LEU A 138 0.43 -8.75 6.79
N ASP A 139 0.69 -10.01 7.12
CA ASP A 139 1.99 -10.43 7.59
C ASP A 139 2.92 -10.65 6.38
N ARG A 140 4.19 -10.95 6.64
CA ARG A 140 5.15 -11.24 5.58
C ARG A 140 4.70 -12.38 4.66
N ARG A 141 4.09 -13.43 5.23
CA ARG A 141 3.67 -14.59 4.44
C ARG A 141 2.59 -14.19 3.42
N SER A 142 1.60 -13.42 3.84
CA SER A 142 0.56 -12.88 2.95
C SER A 142 1.11 -11.91 1.91
N LEU A 143 2.23 -11.21 2.20
CA LEU A 143 2.91 -10.37 1.21
C LEU A 143 3.68 -11.17 0.17
N VAL A 144 4.18 -12.36 0.51
CA VAL A 144 4.95 -13.22 -0.38
C VAL A 144 4.05 -14.13 -1.22
N GLU A 145 2.89 -14.53 -0.70
CA GLU A 145 1.93 -15.43 -1.36
C GLU A 145 1.57 -15.07 -2.83
N PRO A 146 1.43 -13.79 -3.23
CA PRO A 146 1.08 -13.44 -4.61
C PRO A 146 2.21 -13.68 -5.62
N PHE A 147 3.45 -13.84 -5.14
CA PHE A 147 4.61 -13.98 -6.01
C PHE A 147 4.69 -15.41 -6.59
N PRO A 148 5.00 -15.57 -7.90
CA PRO A 148 5.07 -16.89 -8.54
C PRO A 148 6.10 -17.83 -7.93
N ASP A 149 7.22 -17.27 -7.43
CA ASP A 149 8.29 -17.99 -6.77
C ASP A 149 8.65 -17.30 -5.45
N PRO A 150 8.18 -17.83 -4.31
CA PRO A 150 8.39 -17.21 -3.00
C PRO A 150 9.86 -17.26 -2.56
N ASP A 151 10.66 -18.20 -3.06
CA ASP A 151 12.07 -18.34 -2.68
C ASP A 151 12.91 -17.21 -3.27
N VAL A 152 12.56 -16.70 -4.45
CA VAL A 152 13.27 -15.61 -5.12
C VAL A 152 13.08 -14.26 -4.39
N VAL A 153 11.95 -14.10 -3.70
CA VAL A 153 11.63 -12.90 -2.93
C VAL A 153 11.80 -13.10 -1.42
N ALA A 154 12.37 -14.24 -1.00
CA ALA A 154 12.52 -14.60 0.41
C ALA A 154 13.38 -13.59 1.21
N ASP A 155 14.31 -12.91 0.56
CA ASP A 155 15.19 -11.89 1.17
C ASP A 155 14.68 -10.45 0.94
N TRP A 156 13.55 -10.26 0.25
CA TRP A 156 13.02 -8.92 0.00
C TRP A 156 12.46 -8.31 1.29
N SER A 157 12.76 -7.05 1.53
CA SER A 157 12.13 -6.28 2.60
C SER A 157 10.62 -6.11 2.34
N VAL A 158 9.86 -5.80 3.40
CA VAL A 158 8.42 -5.51 3.27
C VAL A 158 8.15 -4.32 2.33
N ASP A 159 9.02 -3.31 2.34
CA ASP A 159 8.93 -2.18 1.41
C ASP A 159 9.12 -2.64 -0.06
N GLN A 160 10.09 -3.53 -0.33
CA GLN A 160 10.27 -4.11 -1.68
C GLN A 160 9.06 -4.94 -2.11
N LEU A 161 8.54 -5.80 -1.25
CA LEU A 161 7.34 -6.59 -1.52
C LEU A 161 6.13 -5.67 -1.81
N TYR A 162 5.91 -4.67 -0.97
CA TYR A 162 4.82 -3.70 -1.13
C TYR A 162 4.94 -2.90 -2.44
N ARG A 163 6.12 -2.40 -2.77
CA ARG A 163 6.36 -1.67 -4.03
C ARG A 163 6.13 -2.54 -5.26
N ALA A 164 6.50 -3.81 -5.21
CA ALA A 164 6.24 -4.73 -6.32
C ALA A 164 4.74 -4.98 -6.51
N LEU A 165 3.98 -5.15 -5.43
CA LEU A 165 2.51 -5.25 -5.48
C LEU A 165 1.86 -3.96 -6.02
N LEU A 166 2.39 -2.78 -5.68
CA LEU A 166 1.96 -1.52 -6.29
C LEU A 166 2.31 -1.43 -7.79
N ALA A 167 3.46 -1.93 -8.20
CA ALA A 167 3.85 -1.97 -9.60
C ALA A 167 2.98 -2.93 -10.42
N GLU A 168 2.49 -4.02 -9.81
CA GLU A 168 1.44 -4.87 -10.39
C GLU A 168 0.14 -4.09 -10.62
N LEU A 169 -0.28 -3.28 -9.64
CA LEU A 169 -1.43 -2.39 -9.78
C LEU A 169 -1.26 -1.37 -10.93
N CYS A 170 -0.01 -1.02 -11.28
CA CYS A 170 0.32 -0.16 -12.43
C CYS A 170 0.34 -0.91 -13.77
N GLY A 171 0.12 -2.23 -13.76
CA GLY A 171 0.06 -3.07 -14.95
C GLY A 171 1.34 -3.84 -15.28
N MET A 172 2.36 -3.87 -14.40
CA MET A 172 3.53 -4.73 -14.61
C MET A 172 3.37 -6.07 -13.84
N PRO A 173 3.30 -7.22 -14.53
CA PRO A 173 3.16 -8.53 -13.87
C PRO A 173 4.28 -8.84 -12.86
N LEU A 174 3.95 -9.51 -11.75
CA LEU A 174 4.92 -9.82 -10.68
C LEU A 174 6.08 -10.70 -11.14
N ASP A 175 5.84 -11.65 -12.05
CA ASP A 175 6.90 -12.47 -12.67
C ASP A 175 7.91 -11.62 -13.44
N VAL A 176 7.43 -10.61 -14.17
CA VAL A 176 8.28 -9.65 -14.90
C VAL A 176 9.07 -8.78 -13.92
N ILE A 177 8.44 -8.30 -12.85
CA ILE A 177 9.13 -7.50 -11.81
C ILE A 177 10.28 -8.32 -11.22
N VAL A 178 10.01 -9.56 -10.80
CA VAL A 178 11.02 -10.46 -10.22
C VAL A 178 12.19 -10.71 -11.17
N GLN A 179 11.92 -10.93 -12.46
CA GLN A 179 12.96 -11.15 -13.47
C GLN A 179 13.83 -9.92 -13.72
N LEU A 180 13.24 -8.72 -13.63
CA LEU A 180 13.94 -7.46 -13.93
C LEU A 180 14.66 -6.88 -12.71
N THR A 181 14.26 -7.23 -11.48
CA THR A 181 14.88 -6.68 -10.25
C THR A 181 16.41 -6.83 -10.24
N PRO A 182 17.02 -7.97 -10.61
CA PRO A 182 18.48 -8.11 -10.69
C PRO A 182 19.16 -7.18 -11.72
N LEU A 183 18.42 -6.71 -12.73
CA LEU A 183 18.94 -5.79 -13.76
C LEU A 183 18.86 -4.33 -13.30
N GLY A 184 18.11 -4.02 -12.24
CA GLY A 184 17.94 -2.67 -11.72
C GLY A 184 17.18 -1.72 -12.65
N CYS A 185 16.46 -2.24 -13.66
CA CYS A 185 15.74 -1.43 -14.62
C CYS A 185 14.46 -2.14 -15.09
N GLY A 186 13.32 -1.43 -15.04
CA GLY A 186 12.01 -1.96 -15.42
C GLY A 186 11.76 -2.02 -16.93
N PHE A 187 12.54 -1.30 -17.74
CA PHE A 187 12.40 -1.28 -19.19
C PHE A 187 13.76 -1.29 -19.91
N PRO A 188 14.58 -2.35 -19.74
CA PRO A 188 15.96 -2.36 -20.23
C PRO A 188 16.09 -2.25 -21.75
N ASN A 189 15.02 -2.56 -22.49
CA ASN A 189 14.98 -2.53 -23.95
C ASN A 189 14.36 -1.23 -24.52
N ASP A 190 13.79 -0.37 -23.68
CA ASP A 190 13.15 0.87 -24.10
C ASP A 190 13.99 2.08 -23.66
N ALA A 191 14.15 3.07 -24.53
CA ALA A 191 14.81 4.33 -24.14
C ALA A 191 13.92 5.11 -23.16
N HIS A 192 14.42 5.35 -21.95
CA HIS A 192 13.75 6.13 -20.91
C HIS A 192 14.76 6.69 -19.90
N GLU A 193 14.32 7.60 -19.03
CA GLU A 193 15.10 8.06 -17.88
C GLU A 193 15.03 7.03 -16.75
N CYS A 194 15.97 6.07 -16.78
CA CYS A 194 16.06 4.98 -15.80
C CYS A 194 16.29 5.53 -14.38
N GLN A 195 15.48 5.05 -13.44
CA GLN A 195 15.48 5.40 -12.03
C GLN A 195 16.41 4.49 -11.19
N GLY A 196 17.04 3.48 -11.82
CA GLY A 196 17.91 2.51 -11.17
C GLY A 196 17.18 1.55 -10.23
N ASP A 197 15.86 1.42 -10.37
CA ASP A 197 15.00 0.51 -9.63
C ASP A 197 13.77 0.17 -10.49
N VAL A 198 13.44 -1.13 -10.59
CA VAL A 198 12.33 -1.62 -11.43
C VAL A 198 11.00 -0.97 -11.06
N THR A 199 10.67 -0.91 -9.77
CA THR A 199 9.37 -0.38 -9.33
C THR A 199 9.27 1.12 -9.59
N ARG A 200 10.37 1.87 -9.40
CA ARG A 200 10.43 3.30 -9.72
C ARG A 200 10.29 3.58 -11.22
N ASP A 201 10.90 2.76 -12.08
CA ASP A 201 10.72 2.87 -13.52
C ASP A 201 9.26 2.67 -13.90
N VAL A 202 8.60 1.64 -13.34
CA VAL A 202 7.16 1.38 -13.56
C VAL A 202 6.32 2.58 -13.16
N PHE A 203 6.53 3.14 -11.97
CA PHE A 203 5.76 4.29 -11.49
C PHE A 203 6.00 5.54 -12.34
N SER A 204 7.24 5.77 -12.79
CA SER A 204 7.58 6.88 -13.68
C SER A 204 6.86 6.76 -15.03
N ARG A 205 6.90 5.57 -15.64
CA ARG A 205 6.21 5.32 -16.92
C ARG A 205 4.69 5.37 -16.79
N TRP A 206 4.15 4.87 -15.68
CA TRP A 206 2.71 4.86 -15.42
C TRP A 206 2.14 6.27 -15.19
N SER A 207 2.89 7.14 -14.50
CA SER A 207 2.48 8.53 -14.22
C SER A 207 2.76 9.51 -15.37
N ALA A 208 3.57 9.10 -16.36
CA ALA A 208 3.84 9.93 -17.54
C ALA A 208 2.54 10.23 -18.33
N PRO A 209 2.37 11.47 -18.84
CA PRO A 209 1.27 11.78 -19.73
C PRO A 209 1.29 10.84 -20.93
N ARG A 210 0.16 10.17 -21.21
CA ARG A 210 0.03 9.41 -22.46
C ARG A 210 0.09 10.41 -23.62
N ALA A 211 1.07 10.23 -24.50
CA ALA A 211 1.20 10.99 -25.75
C ALA A 211 0.05 10.70 -26.71
#